data_AF-G7YPT6-F1
#
_entry.id   AF-G7YPT6-F1
#
_cell.length_a   1.000
_cell.length_b   1.000
_cell.length_c   1.000
_cell.angle_alpha   90.00
_cell.angle_beta   90.00
_cell.angle_gamma   90.00
#
_symmetry.space_group_name_H-M   'P 1'
#
loop_
_entity.id
_entity.type
_entity.pdbx_description
1 polymer ?
#
loop_
_entity_poly.entity_id
_entity_poly.type
_entity_poly.pdbx_seq_one_letter_code
_entity_poly.pdbx_strand_id
1 'polypeptide(L)'
;MVFVTIFFAMLGMLSPASRGAVMTAAIFTYVFMGVFAGYYAGRLYKTMRGMLWKSTAVMTGMFFPTLLLVIGLVLNTFVWYKRSSAAVPFTTMLAILALWLGISLPLVYTGFFFGYRKRPFELPVRTNQIPRAVPPAKFHQNLLVSTLLAGALPFGAVFIEVFFIYMALWESRLYYLFGFLFVVFVILIICCAQVAIVLTYFQLCNEDYRWWWRTFVASGGPALYLFVYSIFYYWTKLDITQFVPTVVYFGYTVLMVLVFWVLTGAIGFTATFVFLRHIYSAIKID
;
A
#
# COMPACT_ATOMS: atom_id res chain seq x y z
N MET A 1 -6.11 4.23 -6.72
CA MET A 1 -7.04 4.93 -5.81
C MET A 1 -6.42 6.20 -5.25
N VAL A 2 -5.43 6.13 -4.35
CA VAL A 2 -4.84 7.29 -3.65
C VAL A 2 -4.41 8.43 -4.59
N PHE A 3 -3.70 8.10 -5.68
CA PHE A 3 -3.31 9.08 -6.70
C PHE A 3 -4.52 9.86 -7.27
N VAL A 4 -5.57 9.14 -7.67
CA VAL A 4 -6.76 9.70 -8.29
C VAL A 4 -7.55 10.55 -7.30
N THR A 5 -7.68 10.10 -6.05
CA THR A 5 -8.39 10.85 -5.02
C THR A 5 -7.67 12.15 -4.65
N ILE A 6 -6.34 12.13 -4.54
CA ILE A 6 -5.56 13.34 -4.25
C ILE A 6 -5.57 14.29 -5.46
N PHE A 7 -5.51 13.76 -6.69
CA PHE A 7 -5.62 14.58 -7.89
C PHE A 7 -6.95 15.34 -7.97
N PHE A 8 -8.08 14.68 -7.72
CA PHE A 8 -9.38 15.36 -7.66
C PHE A 8 -9.49 16.33 -6.46
N ALA A 9 -8.85 16.02 -5.34
CA ALA A 9 -8.78 16.94 -4.21
C ALA A 9 -7.97 18.21 -4.55
N MET A 10 -6.87 18.07 -5.29
CA MET A 10 -6.05 19.19 -5.77
C MET A 10 -6.82 20.12 -6.72
N LEU A 11 -7.70 19.58 -7.57
CA LEU A 11 -8.55 20.38 -8.47
C LEU A 11 -9.63 21.19 -7.74
N GLY A 12 -9.71 21.13 -6.40
CA GLY A 12 -10.71 21.82 -5.60
C GLY A 12 -12.10 21.19 -5.66
N MET A 13 -12.26 20.05 -6.35
CA MET A 13 -13.55 19.35 -6.47
C MET A 13 -13.98 18.68 -5.16
N LEU A 14 -13.04 18.43 -4.24
CA LEU A 14 -13.30 17.86 -2.92
C LEU A 14 -12.97 18.92 -1.85
N SER A 15 -13.92 19.83 -1.63
CA SER A 15 -13.74 20.89 -0.64
C SER A 15 -13.64 20.34 0.79
N PRO A 16 -12.64 20.76 1.60
CA PRO A 16 -12.53 20.38 3.01
C PRO A 16 -13.70 20.85 3.88
N ALA A 17 -14.56 21.75 3.37
CA ALA A 17 -15.79 22.16 4.03
C ALA A 17 -16.87 21.07 4.03
N SER A 18 -16.84 20.15 3.07
CA SER A 18 -17.76 19.00 3.00
C SER A 18 -17.17 17.80 3.74
N ARG A 19 -17.45 17.69 5.04
CA ARG A 19 -17.00 16.58 5.91
C ARG A 19 -17.55 15.25 5.39
N GLY A 20 -16.81 14.58 4.49
CA GLY A 20 -17.17 13.27 3.93
C GLY A 20 -17.00 13.12 2.41
N ALA A 21 -16.82 14.21 1.66
CA ALA A 21 -16.64 14.11 0.20
C ALA A 21 -15.35 13.35 -0.17
N VAL A 22 -14.25 13.59 0.55
CA VAL A 22 -12.98 12.87 0.35
C VAL A 22 -13.16 11.37 0.66
N MET A 23 -13.89 11.03 1.72
CA MET A 23 -14.12 9.65 2.14
C MET A 23 -14.98 8.90 1.11
N THR A 24 -16.08 9.52 0.65
CA THR A 24 -16.97 8.92 -0.36
C THR A 24 -16.26 8.77 -1.71
N ALA A 25 -15.50 9.77 -2.15
CA ALA A 25 -14.69 9.68 -3.35
C ALA A 25 -13.62 8.57 -3.26
N ALA A 26 -13.00 8.39 -2.09
CA ALA A 26 -12.04 7.32 -1.86
C ALA A 26 -12.70 5.93 -1.94
N ILE A 27 -13.84 5.73 -1.29
CA ILE A 27 -14.60 4.48 -1.35
C ILE A 27 -15.04 4.17 -2.78
N PHE A 28 -15.59 5.15 -3.49
CA PHE A 28 -16.01 4.98 -4.88
C PHE A 28 -14.83 4.60 -5.77
N THR A 29 -13.74 5.37 -5.69
CA THR A 29 -12.52 5.10 -6.47
C THR A 29 -11.92 3.74 -6.11
N TYR A 30 -12.00 3.30 -4.86
CA TYR A 30 -11.55 1.98 -4.43
C TYR A 30 -12.28 0.85 -5.18
N VAL A 31 -13.61 0.91 -5.21
CA VAL A 31 -14.46 -0.10 -5.86
C VAL A 31 -14.16 -0.20 -7.36
N PHE A 32 -14.08 0.93 -8.07
CA PHE A 32 -13.78 0.93 -9.51
C PHE A 32 -12.36 0.47 -9.83
N MET A 33 -11.39 0.83 -8.99
CA MET A 33 -10.00 0.40 -9.17
C MET A 33 -9.82 -1.11 -8.94
N GLY A 34 -10.81 -1.80 -8.36
CA GLY A 34 -10.85 -3.25 -8.24
C GLY A 34 -10.71 -3.99 -9.57
N VAL A 35 -11.29 -3.47 -10.66
CA VAL A 35 -11.16 -4.09 -12.00
C VAL A 35 -9.71 -4.11 -12.47
N PHE A 36 -9.01 -2.98 -12.32
CA PHE A 36 -7.60 -2.87 -12.68
C PHE A 36 -6.73 -3.74 -11.79
N ALA A 37 -6.99 -3.76 -10.48
CA ALA A 37 -6.28 -4.61 -9.54
C ALA A 37 -6.40 -6.09 -9.93
N GLY A 38 -7.62 -6.56 -10.22
CA GLY A 38 -7.87 -7.91 -10.71
C GLY A 38 -7.12 -8.20 -12.01
N TYR A 39 -7.19 -7.30 -12.99
CA TYR A 39 -6.54 -7.48 -14.29
C TYR A 39 -5.02 -7.63 -14.20
N TYR A 40 -4.34 -6.76 -13.45
CA TYR A 40 -2.89 -6.86 -13.26
C TYR A 40 -2.50 -8.09 -12.45
N ALA A 41 -3.25 -8.40 -11.39
CA ALA A 41 -3.01 -9.60 -10.58
C ALA A 41 -3.18 -10.89 -11.40
N GLY A 42 -4.23 -11.00 -12.22
CA GLY A 42 -4.48 -12.16 -13.08
C GLY A 42 -3.40 -12.36 -14.14
N ARG A 43 -2.92 -11.27 -14.74
CA ARG A 43 -1.83 -11.33 -15.72
C ARG A 43 -0.50 -11.71 -15.07
N LEU A 44 -0.20 -11.16 -13.90
CA LEU A 44 1.00 -11.51 -13.12
C LEU A 44 0.95 -12.97 -12.64
N TYR A 45 -0.18 -13.44 -12.15
CA TYR A 45 -0.36 -14.83 -11.71
C TYR A 45 -0.13 -15.82 -12.86
N LYS A 46 -0.57 -15.47 -14.07
CA LYS A 46 -0.28 -16.25 -15.28
C LYS A 46 1.21 -16.28 -15.62
N THR A 47 1.95 -15.18 -15.42
CA THR A 47 3.42 -15.19 -15.63
C THR A 47 4.15 -16.13 -14.69
N MET A 48 3.63 -16.31 -13.48
CA MET A 48 4.16 -17.27 -12.50
C MET A 48 3.76 -18.72 -12.79
N ARG A 49 3.05 -18.99 -13.90
CA ARG A 49 2.51 -20.32 -14.25
C ARG A 49 1.51 -20.87 -13.22
N GLY A 50 0.78 -19.99 -12.55
CA GLY A 50 -0.26 -20.37 -11.61
C GLY A 50 -1.48 -21.02 -12.28
N MET A 51 -1.90 -22.19 -11.79
CA MET A 51 -3.03 -22.96 -12.33
C MET A 51 -4.37 -22.60 -11.66
N LEU A 52 -4.36 -22.23 -10.38
CA LEU A 52 -5.57 -22.03 -9.55
C LEU A 52 -6.11 -20.60 -9.62
N TRP A 53 -6.42 -20.14 -10.84
CA TRP A 53 -6.80 -18.74 -11.09
C TRP A 53 -8.04 -18.26 -10.32
N LYS A 54 -9.04 -19.14 -10.10
CA LYS A 54 -10.29 -18.80 -9.38
C LYS A 54 -10.03 -18.47 -7.91
N SER A 55 -9.26 -19.32 -7.23
CA SER A 55 -8.93 -19.13 -5.81
C SER A 55 -8.10 -17.86 -5.61
N THR A 56 -7.13 -17.62 -6.49
CA THR A 56 -6.30 -16.41 -6.43
C THR A 56 -7.10 -15.14 -6.72
N ALA A 57 -8.07 -15.17 -7.63
CA ALA A 57 -8.96 -14.04 -7.88
C ALA A 57 -9.74 -13.65 -6.61
N VAL A 58 -10.29 -14.64 -5.91
CA VAL A 58 -11.02 -14.41 -4.65
C VAL A 58 -10.09 -13.90 -3.55
N MET A 59 -8.91 -14.52 -3.37
CA MET A 59 -7.93 -14.04 -2.38
C MET A 59 -7.48 -12.60 -2.66
N THR A 60 -7.32 -12.23 -3.93
CA THR A 60 -6.95 -10.85 -4.32
C THR A 60 -8.01 -9.84 -3.89
N GLY A 61 -9.30 -10.17 -4.06
CA GLY A 61 -10.41 -9.30 -3.67
C GLY A 61 -10.74 -9.33 -2.17
N MET A 62 -10.36 -10.40 -1.46
CA MET A 62 -10.72 -10.58 -0.05
C MET A 62 -9.65 -10.17 0.94
N PHE A 63 -8.37 -10.44 0.67
CA PHE A 63 -7.31 -10.39 1.69
C PHE A 63 -7.19 -9.02 2.36
N PHE A 64 -7.02 -7.97 1.56
CA PHE A 64 -6.81 -6.62 2.09
C PHE A 64 -8.07 -6.02 2.75
N PRO A 65 -9.26 -6.05 2.14
CA PRO A 65 -10.48 -5.58 2.80
C PRO A 65 -10.83 -6.34 4.08
N THR A 66 -10.64 -7.66 4.10
CA THR A 66 -10.91 -8.48 5.30
C THR A 66 -10.01 -8.06 6.45
N LEU A 67 -8.72 -7.85 6.18
CA LEU A 67 -7.77 -7.37 7.19
C LEU A 67 -8.20 -6.02 7.79
N LEU A 68 -8.57 -5.06 6.93
CA LEU A 68 -9.04 -3.75 7.39
C LEU A 68 -10.35 -3.84 8.17
N LEU A 69 -11.27 -4.69 7.73
CA LEU A 69 -12.56 -4.90 8.36
C LEU A 69 -12.43 -5.55 9.73
N VAL A 70 -11.58 -6.57 9.89
CA VAL A 70 -11.35 -7.23 11.18
C VAL A 70 -10.80 -6.23 12.19
N ILE A 71 -9.76 -5.47 11.82
CA ILE A 71 -9.18 -4.46 12.72
C ILE A 71 -10.21 -3.36 13.01
N GLY A 72 -10.92 -2.87 11.99
CA GLY A 72 -11.96 -1.85 12.15
C GLY A 72 -13.11 -2.29 13.06
N LEU A 73 -13.56 -3.55 12.96
CA LEU A 73 -14.58 -4.12 13.85
C LEU A 73 -14.10 -4.21 15.29
N VAL A 74 -12.87 -4.71 15.51
CA VAL A 74 -12.26 -4.73 16.85
C VAL A 74 -12.25 -3.34 17.46
N LEU A 75 -11.77 -2.33 16.72
CA LEU A 75 -11.77 -0.95 17.21
C LEU A 75 -13.18 -0.42 17.47
N ASN A 76 -14.13 -0.71 16.58
CA ASN A 76 -15.50 -0.26 16.73
C ASN A 76 -16.20 -0.87 17.96
N THR A 77 -15.85 -2.10 18.37
CA THR A 77 -16.39 -2.67 19.63
C THR A 77 -15.98 -1.87 20.87
N PHE A 78 -14.74 -1.35 20.93
CA PHE A 78 -14.29 -0.48 22.02
C PHE A 78 -15.01 0.87 22.02
N VAL A 79 -15.29 1.43 20.84
CA VAL A 79 -16.02 2.70 20.70
C VAL A 79 -17.49 2.54 21.09
N TRP A 80 -18.13 1.41 20.73
CA TRP A 80 -19.48 1.05 21.18
C TRP A 80 -19.57 0.87 22.69
N TYR A 81 -18.58 0.22 23.30
CA TYR A 81 -18.55 0.05 24.76
C TYR A 81 -18.59 1.40 25.50
N LYS A 82 -17.91 2.42 24.96
CA LYS A 82 -17.92 3.79 25.51
C LYS A 82 -19.12 4.64 25.08
N ARG A 83 -20.07 4.09 24.32
CA ARG A 83 -21.24 4.81 23.75
C ARG A 83 -20.85 6.13 23.07
N SER A 84 -19.68 6.16 22.42
CA SER A 84 -19.20 7.36 21.76
C SER A 84 -19.95 7.60 20.45
N SER A 85 -20.19 8.86 20.11
CA SER A 85 -20.78 9.30 18.84
C SER A 85 -19.90 9.01 17.62
N ALA A 86 -18.61 8.71 17.84
CA ALA A 86 -17.68 8.28 16.79
C ALA A 86 -17.88 6.82 16.37
N ALA A 87 -18.79 6.08 17.02
CA ALA A 87 -19.07 4.70 16.66
C ALA A 87 -19.72 4.61 15.29
N VAL A 88 -19.20 3.70 14.46
CA VAL A 88 -19.81 3.38 13.18
C VAL A 88 -21.13 2.64 13.46
N PRO A 89 -22.28 3.12 12.96
CA PRO A 89 -23.55 2.43 13.17
C PRO A 89 -23.57 1.08 12.43
N PHE A 90 -24.35 0.13 12.95
CA PHE A 90 -24.44 -1.22 12.37
C PHE A 90 -24.89 -1.18 10.89
N THR A 91 -25.76 -0.24 10.54
CA THR A 91 -26.28 -0.05 9.18
C THR A 91 -25.19 0.34 8.19
N THR A 92 -24.24 1.20 8.57
CA THR A 92 -23.15 1.60 7.66
C THR A 92 -22.11 0.49 7.52
N MET A 93 -21.86 -0.31 8.56
CA MET A 93 -21.04 -1.52 8.43
C MET A 93 -21.65 -2.52 7.44
N LEU A 94 -22.96 -2.76 7.52
CA LEU A 94 -23.66 -3.64 6.58
C LEU A 94 -23.63 -3.07 5.16
N ALA A 95 -23.78 -1.76 4.99
CA ALA A 95 -23.66 -1.10 3.69
C ALA A 95 -22.25 -1.24 3.08
N ILE A 96 -21.18 -1.06 3.87
CA ILE A 96 -19.80 -1.24 3.42
C ILE A 96 -19.53 -2.71 3.04
N LEU A 97 -20.03 -3.66 3.84
CA LEU A 97 -19.96 -5.10 3.53
C LEU A 97 -20.67 -5.44 2.22
N ALA A 98 -21.89 -4.92 2.04
CA ALA A 98 -22.68 -5.12 0.82
C ALA A 98 -21.99 -4.52 -0.41
N LEU A 99 -21.41 -3.32 -0.28
CA LEU A 99 -20.64 -2.68 -1.34
C LEU A 99 -19.40 -3.51 -1.72
N TRP A 100 -18.69 -4.03 -0.72
CA TRP A 100 -17.50 -4.85 -0.95
C TRP A 100 -17.82 -6.20 -1.58
N LEU A 101 -18.74 -6.97 -1.00
CA LEU A 101 -19.07 -8.32 -1.49
C LEU A 101 -19.94 -8.29 -2.75
N GLY A 102 -20.85 -7.33 -2.86
CA GLY A 102 -21.81 -7.22 -3.97
C GLY A 102 -21.27 -6.51 -5.21
N ILE A 103 -20.30 -5.60 -5.06
CA ILE A 103 -19.76 -4.83 -6.19
C ILE A 103 -18.26 -5.04 -6.34
N SER A 104 -17.45 -4.70 -5.32
CA SER A 104 -15.99 -4.71 -5.45
C SER A 104 -15.42 -6.10 -5.78
N LEU A 105 -15.87 -7.14 -5.08
CA LEU A 105 -15.38 -8.51 -5.29
C LEU A 105 -15.71 -9.05 -6.70
N PRO A 106 -16.96 -8.93 -7.21
CA PRO A 106 -17.26 -9.23 -8.61
C PRO A 106 -16.41 -8.43 -9.60
N LEU A 107 -16.21 -7.13 -9.37
CA LEU A 107 -15.36 -6.29 -10.21
C LEU A 107 -13.91 -6.79 -10.26
N VAL A 108 -13.32 -7.14 -9.12
CA VAL A 108 -11.98 -7.74 -9.06
C VAL A 108 -11.95 -9.08 -9.79
N TYR A 109 -12.96 -9.94 -9.61
CA TYR A 109 -13.04 -11.23 -10.26
C TYR A 109 -13.13 -11.12 -11.79
N THR A 110 -13.97 -10.22 -12.30
CA THR A 110 -14.08 -9.94 -13.74
C THR A 110 -12.78 -9.39 -14.32
N GLY A 111 -12.14 -8.43 -13.64
CA GLY A 111 -10.81 -7.93 -14.00
C GLY A 111 -9.79 -9.05 -14.09
N PHE A 112 -9.74 -9.92 -13.08
CA PHE A 112 -8.83 -11.07 -13.02
C PHE A 112 -9.06 -12.05 -14.17
N PHE A 113 -10.31 -12.35 -14.49
CA PHE A 113 -10.68 -13.21 -15.60
C PHE A 113 -10.15 -12.68 -16.95
N PHE A 114 -10.33 -11.37 -17.23
CA PHE A 114 -9.78 -10.76 -18.44
C PHE A 114 -8.24 -10.71 -18.42
N GLY A 115 -7.63 -10.43 -17.25
CA GLY A 115 -6.19 -10.44 -17.07
C GLY A 115 -5.55 -11.81 -17.35
N TYR A 116 -6.18 -12.89 -16.86
CA TYR A 116 -5.71 -14.26 -17.04
C TYR A 116 -5.90 -14.75 -18.49
N ARG A 117 -6.89 -14.25 -19.23
CA ARG A 117 -7.02 -14.58 -20.66
C ARG A 117 -5.92 -13.94 -21.51
N LYS A 118 -5.43 -12.77 -21.12
CA LYS A 118 -4.37 -12.08 -21.87
C LYS A 118 -3.05 -12.84 -21.87
N ARG A 119 -2.17 -12.51 -22.82
CA ARG A 119 -0.81 -13.07 -22.86
C ARG A 119 -0.04 -12.69 -21.59
N PRO A 120 0.74 -13.62 -21.01
CA PRO A 120 1.62 -13.32 -19.89
C PRO A 120 2.59 -12.19 -20.27
N PHE A 121 3.15 -11.50 -19.29
CA PHE A 121 4.30 -10.63 -19.56
C PHE A 121 5.45 -11.49 -20.08
N GLU A 122 5.92 -11.19 -21.28
CA GLU A 122 7.08 -11.85 -21.87
C GLU A 122 8.29 -11.52 -21.00
N LEU A 123 8.92 -12.59 -20.49
CA LEU A 123 10.19 -12.53 -19.79
C LEU A 123 11.27 -12.55 -20.88
N PRO A 124 12.16 -11.55 -20.92
CA PRO A 124 13.16 -11.41 -21.98
C PRO A 124 14.19 -12.55 -22.01
N VAL A 125 14.33 -13.29 -20.90
CA VAL A 125 15.33 -14.36 -20.75
C VAL A 125 14.66 -15.65 -20.29
N ARG A 126 15.13 -16.78 -20.83
CA ARG A 126 14.72 -18.11 -20.37
C ARG A 126 15.35 -18.39 -19.01
N THR A 127 14.52 -18.71 -18.02
CA THR A 127 14.98 -19.11 -16.69
C THR A 127 15.35 -20.59 -16.69
N ASN A 128 16.50 -20.94 -16.11
CA ASN A 128 16.84 -22.34 -15.83
C ASN A 128 15.89 -22.95 -14.81
N GLN A 129 15.61 -24.26 -14.94
CA GLN A 129 14.73 -24.99 -14.01
C GLN A 129 15.39 -25.24 -12.65
N ILE A 130 16.71 -25.38 -12.63
CA ILE A 130 17.48 -25.59 -11.40
C ILE A 130 17.92 -24.22 -10.86
N PRO A 131 17.50 -23.82 -9.65
CA PRO A 131 17.95 -22.58 -9.04
C PRO A 131 19.45 -22.66 -8.72
N ARG A 132 20.20 -21.62 -9.12
CA ARG A 132 21.61 -21.49 -8.75
C ARG A 132 21.75 -21.30 -7.24
N ALA A 133 22.84 -21.81 -6.65
CA ALA A 133 23.17 -21.55 -5.26
C ALA A 133 23.41 -20.04 -5.04
N VAL A 134 22.79 -19.48 -4.00
CA VAL A 134 22.91 -18.05 -3.68
C VAL A 134 24.08 -17.86 -2.71
N PRO A 135 25.01 -16.92 -2.98
CA PRO A 135 26.11 -16.59 -2.08
C PRO A 135 25.60 -16.16 -0.68
N PRO A 136 26.40 -16.33 0.39
CA PRO A 136 26.03 -15.82 1.70
C PRO A 136 25.84 -14.29 1.67
N ALA A 137 24.74 -13.82 2.24
CA ALA A 137 24.39 -12.41 2.23
C ALA A 137 25.39 -11.60 3.07
N LYS A 138 25.89 -10.50 2.49
CA LYS A 138 26.70 -9.51 3.22
C LYS A 138 25.81 -8.76 4.22
N PHE A 139 26.40 -8.18 5.27
CA PHE A 139 25.65 -7.46 6.32
C PHE A 139 24.70 -6.37 5.79
N HIS A 140 25.17 -5.53 4.86
CA HIS A 140 24.34 -4.49 4.21
C HIS A 140 23.21 -5.04 3.33
N GLN A 141 23.25 -6.34 3.02
CA GLN A 141 22.22 -7.07 2.30
C GLN A 141 21.32 -7.89 3.22
N ASN A 142 21.40 -7.71 4.54
CA ASN A 142 20.34 -8.23 5.40
C ASN A 142 19.02 -7.52 5.09
N LEU A 143 17.92 -8.26 5.05
CA LEU A 143 16.60 -7.73 4.74
C LEU A 143 16.24 -6.56 5.67
N LEU A 144 16.52 -6.70 6.97
CA LEU A 144 16.22 -5.67 7.96
C LEU A 144 17.03 -4.40 7.73
N VAL A 145 18.35 -4.53 7.57
CA VAL A 145 19.26 -3.39 7.34
C VAL A 145 18.89 -2.66 6.05
N SER A 146 18.67 -3.41 4.97
CA SER A 146 18.27 -2.82 3.68
C SER A 146 16.89 -2.15 3.75
N THR A 147 15.94 -2.70 4.51
CA THR A 147 14.60 -2.09 4.69
C THR A 147 14.68 -0.79 5.48
N LEU A 148 15.50 -0.73 6.54
CA LEU A 148 15.70 0.50 7.31
C LEU A 148 16.37 1.58 6.45
N LEU A 149 17.47 1.25 5.77
CA LEU A 149 18.17 2.19 4.89
C LEU A 149 17.27 2.67 3.74
N ALA A 150 16.49 1.77 3.14
CA ALA A 150 15.53 2.13 2.09
C ALA A 150 14.42 3.05 2.57
N GLY A 151 13.94 2.85 3.80
CA GLY A 151 12.80 3.57 4.34
C GLY A 151 13.10 5.02 4.71
N ALA A 152 14.36 5.34 5.05
CA ALA A 152 14.74 6.65 5.54
C ALA A 152 14.52 7.78 4.51
N LEU A 153 14.90 7.55 3.25
CA LEU A 153 14.83 8.57 2.20
C LEU A 153 13.38 8.92 1.82
N PRO A 154 12.49 7.95 1.48
CA PRO A 154 11.10 8.25 1.16
C PRO A 154 10.33 8.79 2.37
N PHE A 155 10.66 8.36 3.59
CA PHE A 155 10.07 8.94 4.80
C PHE A 155 10.47 10.40 5.00
N GLY A 156 11.75 10.74 4.82
CA GLY A 156 12.24 12.11 4.90
C GLY A 156 11.52 13.04 3.91
N ALA A 157 11.23 12.56 2.70
CA ALA A 157 10.52 13.33 1.68
C ALA A 157 9.06 13.66 2.06
N VAL A 158 8.41 12.82 2.88
CA VAL A 158 7.00 13.00 3.29
C VAL A 158 6.83 13.48 4.72
N PHE A 159 7.91 13.65 5.48
CA PHE A 159 7.88 13.91 6.92
C PHE A 159 7.03 15.12 7.30
N ILE A 160 7.22 16.25 6.60
CA ILE A 160 6.48 17.49 6.84
C ILE A 160 4.98 17.27 6.61
N GLU A 161 4.61 16.54 5.57
CA GLU A 161 3.21 16.26 5.25
C GLU A 161 2.56 15.30 6.23
N VAL A 162 3.30 14.28 6.67
CA VAL A 162 2.84 13.40 7.74
C VAL A 162 2.53 14.22 9.00
N PHE A 163 3.36 15.18 9.39
CA PHE A 163 3.07 16.06 10.52
C PHE A 163 1.75 16.82 10.34
N PHE A 164 1.53 17.47 9.18
CA PHE A 164 0.28 18.19 8.92
C PHE A 164 -0.95 17.28 8.90
N ILE A 165 -0.82 16.06 8.37
CA ILE A 165 -1.91 15.07 8.37
C ILE A 165 -2.24 14.65 9.81
N TYR A 166 -1.25 14.40 10.66
CA TYR A 166 -1.48 14.06 12.07
C TYR A 166 -2.16 15.19 12.84
N MET A 167 -1.71 16.44 12.63
CA MET A 167 -2.36 17.62 13.21
C MET A 167 -3.82 17.75 12.74
N ALA A 168 -4.10 17.50 11.46
CA ALA A 168 -5.46 17.55 10.93
C ALA A 168 -6.36 16.43 11.48
N LEU A 169 -5.82 15.21 11.60
CA LEU A 169 -6.58 14.03 12.00
C LEU A 169 -6.92 14.02 13.50
N TRP A 170 -5.99 14.48 14.34
CA TRP A 170 -6.15 14.41 15.80
C TRP A 170 -6.51 15.74 16.47
N GLU A 171 -6.03 16.89 15.97
CA GLU A 171 -6.40 18.22 16.53
C GLU A 171 -7.60 18.86 15.81
N SER A 172 -8.27 18.15 14.91
CA SER A 172 -9.44 18.63 14.15
C SER A 172 -9.23 19.92 13.34
N ARG A 173 -7.97 20.25 12.99
CA ARG A 173 -7.65 21.37 12.11
C ARG A 173 -7.92 20.99 10.65
N LEU A 174 -8.51 21.89 9.87
CA LEU A 174 -8.76 21.64 8.46
C LEU A 174 -7.45 21.65 7.66
N TYR A 175 -7.23 20.59 6.88
CA TYR A 175 -6.08 20.48 5.97
C TYR A 175 -6.44 21.16 4.64
N TYR A 176 -5.73 22.25 4.30
CA TYR A 176 -6.03 23.08 3.12
C TYR A 176 -5.08 22.89 1.95
N LEU A 177 -3.91 22.27 2.14
CA LEU A 177 -2.82 22.24 1.17
C LEU A 177 -2.83 20.99 0.26
N PHE A 178 -3.99 20.63 -0.30
CA PHE A 178 -4.11 19.43 -1.16
C PHE A 178 -3.20 19.43 -2.39
N GLY A 179 -2.87 20.61 -2.94
CA GLY A 179 -1.90 20.71 -4.05
C GLY A 179 -0.47 20.35 -3.63
N PHE A 180 -0.06 20.76 -2.43
CA PHE A 180 1.25 20.38 -1.89
C PHE A 180 1.30 18.89 -1.56
N LEU A 181 0.22 18.33 -0.99
CA LEU A 181 0.07 16.88 -0.77
C LEU A 181 0.28 16.08 -2.06
N PHE A 182 -0.28 16.55 -3.18
CA PHE A 182 -0.13 15.87 -4.47
C PHE A 182 1.33 15.85 -4.94
N VAL A 183 2.03 16.98 -4.85
CA VAL A 183 3.45 17.08 -5.23
C VAL A 183 4.31 16.14 -4.36
N VAL A 184 4.11 16.17 -3.05
CA VAL A 184 4.84 15.29 -2.12
C VAL A 184 4.51 13.82 -2.38
N PHE A 185 3.27 13.49 -2.76
CA PHE A 185 2.89 12.13 -3.14
C PHE A 185 3.60 11.66 -4.43
N VAL A 186 3.79 12.54 -5.41
CA VAL A 186 4.58 12.23 -6.62
C VAL A 186 6.05 12.00 -6.26
N ILE A 187 6.62 12.85 -5.40
CA ILE A 187 8.00 12.67 -4.91
C ILE A 187 8.14 11.33 -4.19
N LEU A 188 7.17 10.96 -3.33
CA LEU A 188 7.15 9.66 -2.66
C LEU A 188 7.19 8.50 -3.66
N ILE A 189 6.38 8.54 -4.72
CA ILE A 189 6.37 7.50 -5.76
C ILE A 189 7.76 7.36 -6.40
N ILE A 190 8.38 8.49 -6.76
CA ILE A 190 9.70 8.51 -7.41
C ILE A 190 10.76 7.97 -6.45
N CYS A 191 10.79 8.44 -5.20
CA CYS A 191 11.74 7.98 -4.18
C CYS A 191 11.59 6.48 -3.90
N CYS A 192 10.37 5.98 -3.71
CA CYS A 192 10.11 4.55 -3.50
C CYS A 192 10.58 3.71 -4.70
N ALA A 193 10.34 4.18 -5.93
CA ALA A 193 10.77 3.50 -7.14
C ALA A 193 12.31 3.48 -7.27
N GLN A 194 12.98 4.61 -7.07
CA GLN A 194 14.43 4.72 -7.16
C GLN A 194 15.14 3.83 -6.14
N VAL A 195 14.73 3.90 -4.88
CA VAL A 195 15.33 3.08 -3.80
C VAL A 195 15.12 1.59 -4.07
N ALA A 196 13.93 1.19 -4.52
CA ALA A 196 13.65 -0.21 -4.88
C ALA A 196 14.54 -0.70 -6.02
N ILE A 197 14.70 0.11 -7.09
CA ILE A 197 15.55 -0.22 -8.24
C ILE A 197 17.02 -0.38 -7.81
N VAL A 198 17.56 0.57 -7.05
CA VAL A 198 18.96 0.55 -6.61
C VAL A 198 19.24 -0.65 -5.71
N LEU A 199 18.37 -0.93 -4.74
CA LEU A 199 18.53 -2.12 -3.89
C LEU A 199 18.46 -3.41 -4.68
N THR A 200 17.54 -3.50 -5.62
CA THR A 200 17.43 -4.69 -6.48
C THR A 200 18.68 -4.85 -7.33
N TYR A 201 19.20 -3.77 -7.89
CA TYR A 201 20.43 -3.79 -8.68
C TYR A 201 21.62 -4.34 -7.86
N PHE A 202 21.85 -3.82 -6.65
CA PHE A 202 22.90 -4.36 -5.78
C PHE A 202 22.65 -5.81 -5.36
N GLN A 203 21.40 -6.24 -5.21
CA GLN A 203 21.05 -7.63 -4.93
C GLN A 203 21.42 -8.53 -6.12
N LEU A 204 21.11 -8.12 -7.35
CA LEU A 204 21.47 -8.83 -8.58
C LEU A 204 22.98 -8.89 -8.79
N CYS A 205 23.72 -7.83 -8.47
CA CYS A 205 25.19 -7.83 -8.55
C CYS A 205 25.85 -8.87 -7.61
N ASN A 206 25.17 -9.27 -6.53
CA ASN A 206 25.62 -10.35 -5.66
C ASN A 206 24.97 -11.70 -6.00
N GLU A 207 24.46 -11.84 -7.22
CA GLU A 207 23.88 -13.08 -7.78
C GLU A 207 22.65 -13.62 -7.01
N ASP A 208 21.98 -12.79 -6.19
CA ASP A 208 20.74 -13.16 -5.52
C ASP A 208 19.51 -12.81 -6.38
N TYR A 209 18.82 -13.84 -6.87
CA TYR A 209 17.64 -13.71 -7.73
C TYR A 209 16.32 -13.52 -6.96
N ARG A 210 16.31 -13.58 -5.61
CA ARG A 210 15.09 -13.55 -4.78
C ARG A 210 14.58 -12.13 -4.55
N TRP A 211 14.28 -11.41 -5.63
CA TRP A 211 13.94 -9.98 -5.56
C TRP A 211 12.45 -9.73 -5.22
N TRP A 212 11.52 -10.61 -5.59
CA TRP A 212 10.07 -10.38 -5.56
C TRP A 212 9.56 -9.86 -4.20
N TRP A 213 9.66 -10.68 -3.14
CA TRP A 213 9.18 -10.30 -1.81
C TRP A 213 10.13 -9.34 -1.09
N ARG A 214 11.43 -9.46 -1.38
CA ARG A 214 12.46 -8.64 -0.75
C ARG A 214 12.31 -7.16 -1.12
N THR A 215 11.99 -6.87 -2.37
CA THR A 215 11.78 -5.50 -2.85
C THR A 215 10.49 -4.90 -2.35
N PHE A 216 9.42 -5.71 -2.27
CA PHE A 216 8.17 -5.31 -1.63
C PHE A 216 8.38 -4.91 -0.16
N VAL A 217 9.07 -5.75 0.62
CA VAL A 217 9.34 -5.47 2.04
C VAL A 217 10.28 -4.27 2.19
N ALA A 218 11.38 -4.21 1.43
CA ALA A 218 12.36 -3.14 1.53
C ALA A 218 11.81 -1.76 1.15
N SER A 219 11.03 -1.68 0.05
CA SER A 219 10.39 -0.42 -0.36
C SER A 219 9.28 0.01 0.61
N GLY A 220 8.72 -0.94 1.36
CA GLY A 220 7.79 -0.70 2.46
C GLY A 220 8.42 -0.13 3.75
N GLY A 221 9.76 -0.05 3.82
CA GLY A 221 10.48 0.50 4.98
C GLY A 221 9.98 1.84 5.54
N PRO A 222 9.51 2.82 4.73
CA PRO A 222 8.99 4.09 5.23
C PRO A 222 7.82 3.94 6.24
N ALA A 223 7.06 2.84 6.17
CA ALA A 223 5.98 2.57 7.10
C ALA A 223 6.45 2.30 8.54
N LEU A 224 7.65 1.74 8.72
CA LEU A 224 8.25 1.56 10.05
C LEU A 224 8.59 2.91 10.67
N TYR A 225 9.14 3.84 9.88
CA TYR A 225 9.41 5.20 10.33
C TYR A 225 8.13 5.96 10.70
N LEU A 226 7.07 5.79 9.91
CA LEU A 226 5.75 6.33 10.22
C LEU A 226 5.19 5.79 11.55
N PHE A 227 5.39 4.49 11.82
CA PHE A 227 4.97 3.90 13.09
C PHE A 227 5.75 4.48 14.29
N VAL A 228 7.08 4.57 14.18
CA VAL A 228 7.92 5.19 15.23
C VAL A 228 7.53 6.66 15.45
N TYR A 229 7.27 7.39 14.37
CA TYR A 229 6.79 8.77 14.44
C TYR A 229 5.43 8.88 15.14
N SER A 230 4.51 7.94 14.88
CA SER A 230 3.21 7.91 15.56
C SER A 230 3.33 7.69 17.07
N ILE A 231 4.31 6.92 17.52
CA ILE A 231 4.62 6.75 18.95
C ILE A 231 5.16 8.07 19.51
N PHE A 232 6.14 8.68 18.83
CA PHE A 232 6.67 9.98 19.26
C PHE A 232 5.59 11.07 19.37
N TYR A 233 4.68 11.14 18.39
CA TYR A 233 3.57 12.10 18.37
C TYR A 233 2.60 11.88 19.54
N TYR A 234 2.30 10.61 19.89
CA TYR A 234 1.46 10.28 21.04
C TYR A 234 2.01 10.85 22.35
N TRP A 235 3.32 10.74 22.59
CA TRP A 235 3.93 11.15 23.86
C TRP A 235 4.19 12.65 23.96
N THR A 236 4.36 13.35 22.83
CA THR A 236 4.79 14.76 22.81
C THR A 236 3.69 15.76 22.55
N LYS A 237 2.61 15.34 21.88
CA LYS A 237 1.54 16.26 21.42
C LYS A 237 0.15 15.89 21.92
N LEU A 238 -0.08 14.62 22.28
CA LEU A 238 -1.41 14.13 22.64
C LEU A 238 -1.55 13.95 24.14
N ASP A 239 -2.38 14.79 24.77
CA ASP A 239 -2.76 14.67 26.18
C ASP A 239 -3.90 13.65 26.38
N ILE A 240 -3.70 12.40 25.93
CA ILE A 240 -4.68 11.32 26.10
C ILE A 240 -4.38 10.55 27.38
N THR A 241 -5.24 10.68 28.39
CA THR A 241 -5.12 9.97 29.68
C THR A 241 -5.99 8.71 29.78
N GLN A 242 -6.96 8.55 28.88
CA GLN A 242 -7.97 7.50 28.93
C GLN A 242 -7.58 6.29 28.07
N PHE A 243 -7.78 5.08 28.60
CA PHE A 243 -7.42 3.82 27.94
C PHE A 243 -8.07 3.62 26.56
N VAL A 244 -9.37 3.89 26.42
CA VAL A 244 -10.09 3.61 25.16
C VAL A 244 -9.61 4.49 24.00
N PRO A 245 -9.48 5.83 24.15
CA PRO A 245 -8.85 6.66 23.13
C PRO A 245 -7.42 6.24 22.77
N THR A 246 -6.62 5.76 23.72
CA THR A 246 -5.29 5.21 23.43
C THR A 246 -5.36 3.99 22.52
N VAL A 247 -6.24 3.02 22.80
CA VAL A 247 -6.45 1.84 21.94
C VAL A 247 -6.93 2.25 20.55
N VAL A 248 -7.86 3.20 20.47
CA VAL A 248 -8.38 3.72 19.20
C VAL A 248 -7.29 4.43 18.39
N TYR A 249 -6.44 5.23 19.05
CA TYR A 249 -5.28 5.88 18.42
C TYR A 249 -4.35 4.84 17.81
N PHE A 250 -3.84 3.89 18.61
CA PHE A 250 -2.92 2.88 18.12
C PHE A 250 -3.56 1.94 17.08
N GLY A 251 -4.85 1.68 17.18
CA GLY A 251 -5.60 0.94 16.18
C GLY A 251 -5.63 1.61 14.81
N TYR A 252 -6.00 2.89 14.78
CA TYR A 252 -6.02 3.65 13.52
C TYR A 252 -4.62 3.92 12.98
N THR A 253 -3.59 4.09 13.83
CA THR A 253 -2.21 4.21 13.35
C THR A 253 -1.70 2.91 12.74
N VAL A 254 -2.02 1.75 13.31
CA VAL A 254 -1.69 0.44 12.70
C VAL A 254 -2.36 0.29 11.33
N LEU A 255 -3.64 0.67 11.19
CA LEU A 255 -4.32 0.67 9.90
C LEU A 255 -3.63 1.59 8.88
N MET A 256 -3.27 2.80 9.29
CA MET A 256 -2.58 3.77 8.45
C MET A 256 -1.21 3.25 7.99
N VAL A 257 -0.42 2.69 8.92
CA VAL A 257 0.90 2.10 8.65
C VAL A 257 0.79 0.90 7.71
N LEU A 258 -0.19 0.02 7.90
CA LEU A 258 -0.42 -1.13 7.02
C LEU A 258 -0.77 -0.69 5.59
N VAL A 259 -1.68 0.28 5.44
CA VAL A 259 -2.05 0.82 4.13
C VAL A 259 -0.84 1.48 3.47
N PHE A 260 -0.05 2.25 4.22
CA PHE A 260 1.14 2.92 3.72
C PHE A 260 2.24 1.92 3.31
N TRP A 261 2.40 0.83 4.06
CA TRP A 261 3.33 -0.26 3.75
C TRP A 261 2.96 -0.94 2.43
N VAL A 262 1.69 -1.31 2.25
CA VAL A 262 1.21 -1.95 1.02
C VAL A 262 1.35 -1.00 -0.17
N LEU A 263 1.07 0.29 0.01
CA LEU A 263 1.18 1.30 -1.04
C LEU A 263 2.63 1.47 -1.51
N THR A 264 3.55 1.73 -0.59
CA THR A 264 4.97 1.94 -0.90
C THR A 264 5.63 0.67 -1.43
N GLY A 265 5.33 -0.49 -0.82
CA GLY A 265 5.79 -1.80 -1.28
C GLY A 265 5.32 -2.14 -2.70
N ALA A 266 4.06 -1.84 -3.04
CA ALA A 266 3.53 -2.07 -4.39
C ALA A 266 4.18 -1.16 -5.45
N ILE A 267 4.45 0.11 -5.12
CA ILE A 267 5.18 1.04 -5.99
C ILE A 267 6.58 0.50 -6.27
N GLY A 268 7.32 0.10 -5.22
CA GLY A 268 8.66 -0.45 -5.37
C GLY A 268 8.67 -1.74 -6.19
N PHE A 269 7.77 -2.67 -5.91
CA PHE A 269 7.66 -3.93 -6.64
C PHE A 269 7.38 -3.73 -8.14
N THR A 270 6.44 -2.85 -8.47
CA THR A 270 6.08 -2.56 -9.88
C THR A 270 7.22 -1.87 -10.62
N ALA A 271 7.90 -0.90 -9.99
CA ALA A 271 9.06 -0.22 -10.56
C ALA A 271 10.20 -1.21 -10.84
N THR A 272 10.54 -2.06 -9.87
CA THR A 272 11.56 -3.10 -10.03
C THR A 272 11.19 -4.10 -11.13
N PHE A 273 9.92 -4.54 -11.20
CA PHE A 273 9.49 -5.47 -12.24
C PHE A 273 9.67 -4.89 -13.66
N VAL A 274 9.33 -3.61 -13.85
CA VAL A 274 9.55 -2.90 -15.12
C VAL A 274 11.04 -2.76 -15.42
N PHE A 275 11.83 -2.34 -14.43
CA PHE A 275 13.28 -2.18 -14.55
C PHE A 275 13.99 -3.48 -14.94
N LEU A 276 13.67 -4.60 -14.29
CA LEU A 276 14.27 -5.89 -14.61
C LEU A 276 13.94 -6.33 -16.05
N ARG A 277 12.71 -6.13 -16.51
CA ARG A 277 12.35 -6.43 -17.90
C ARG A 277 13.15 -5.59 -18.88
N HIS A 278 13.41 -4.32 -18.57
CA HIS A 278 14.25 -3.46 -19.40
C HIS A 278 15.71 -3.93 -19.43
N ILE A 279 16.35 -4.14 -18.29
CA ILE A 279 17.75 -4.59 -18.24
C ILE A 279 17.93 -5.93 -18.97
N TYR A 280 17.10 -6.91 -18.65
CA TYR A 280 17.24 -8.23 -19.27
C TYR A 280 16.89 -8.24 -20.76
N SER A 281 16.10 -7.28 -21.26
CA SER A 281 15.88 -7.13 -22.71
C SER A 281 17.06 -6.48 -23.44
N ALA A 282 17.88 -5.69 -22.75
CA ALA A 282 19.04 -5.02 -23.32
C ALA A 282 20.29 -5.93 -23.37
N ILE A 283 20.31 -7.00 -22.57
CA ILE A 283 21.37 -8.01 -22.61
C ILE A 283 21.20 -8.80 -23.91
N LYS A 284 22.06 -8.50 -24.90
CA LYS A 284 22.22 -9.34 -26.08
C LYS A 284 22.81 -10.67 -25.63
N ILE A 285 22.03 -11.73 -25.76
CA ILE A 285 22.51 -13.10 -25.63
C ILE A 285 23.02 -13.47 -27.02
N ASP A 286 24.32 -13.30 -27.25
CA ASP A 286 25.03 -13.98 -28.35
C ASP A 286 25.25 -15.46 -27.97
#